data_AF-A0A7W0Y9R8-F1
#
_entry.id   AF-A0A7W0Y9R8-F1
#
_cell.length_a   1.000
_cell.length_b   1.000
_cell.length_c   1.000
_cell.angle_alpha   90.00
_cell.angle_beta   90.00
_cell.angle_gamma   90.00
#
_symmetry.space_group_name_H-M   'P 1'
#
loop_
_entity.id
_entity.type
_entity.pdbx_description
1 polymer ?
#
loop_
_entity_poly.entity_id
_entity_poly.type
_entity_poly.pdbx_seq_one_letter_code
_entity_poly.pdbx_strand_id
1 'polypeptide(L)'
;ELLGELCVYGCTGGDFLVGAKPGGQLTACSFASPPPAMNGSRPTADQLAAYWNAPDAFGAFRTWRAAAEPCASCEYHALCRGGCKVVAVHVTGELGAPDPECPRVIDHAATHGTDAGSRRGRARLPVI
;
A
#
# COMPACT_ATOMS: atom_id res chain seq x y z
N GLU A 1 13.86 -16.88 8.95
CA GLU A 1 13.29 -18.07 8.30
C GLU A 1 11.83 -18.27 8.71
N LEU A 2 11.52 -18.61 9.97
CA LEU A 2 10.15 -18.91 10.44
C LEU A 2 9.07 -17.84 10.13
N LEU A 3 9.35 -16.54 10.33
CA LEU A 3 8.37 -15.48 10.00
C LEU A 3 8.08 -15.36 8.50
N GLY A 4 9.06 -15.71 7.66
CA GLY A 4 8.87 -15.78 6.21
C GLY A 4 8.07 -17.01 5.78
N GLU A 5 8.19 -18.13 6.51
CA GLU A 5 7.47 -19.39 6.27
C GLU A 5 6.00 -19.34 6.73
N LEU A 6 5.70 -18.62 7.81
CA LEU A 6 4.35 -18.55 8.38
C LEU A 6 3.38 -17.62 7.63
N CYS A 7 3.78 -17.07 6.48
CA CYS A 7 3.01 -16.09 5.71
C CYS A 7 2.49 -14.89 6.54
N VAL A 8 3.19 -14.54 7.65
CA VAL A 8 2.95 -13.29 8.38
C VAL A 8 3.67 -12.17 7.62
N TYR A 9 3.29 -11.99 6.36
CA TYR A 9 3.77 -10.90 5.53
C TYR A 9 3.03 -9.62 5.88
N GLY A 10 3.67 -8.48 5.69
CA GLY A 10 3.01 -7.18 5.74
C GLY A 10 2.06 -6.98 4.56
N CYS A 11 2.14 -5.85 3.85
CA CYS A 11 1.18 -5.59 2.78
C CYS A 11 1.33 -6.57 1.59
N THR A 12 0.35 -7.45 1.40
CA THR A 12 0.28 -8.42 0.28
C THR A 12 -0.70 -8.02 -0.82
N GLY A 13 -1.24 -6.80 -0.75
CA GLY A 13 -2.20 -6.32 -1.73
C GLY A 13 -1.60 -6.27 -3.14
N GLY A 14 -2.39 -6.61 -4.15
CA GLY A 14 -1.93 -6.70 -5.53
C GLY A 14 -0.86 -7.77 -5.78
N ASP A 15 -0.56 -8.60 -4.78
CA ASP A 15 0.36 -9.73 -4.87
C ASP A 15 -0.41 -11.04 -4.54
N PHE A 16 -0.40 -11.48 -3.29
CA PHE A 16 -1.19 -12.64 -2.86
C PHE A 16 -2.68 -12.35 -2.67
N LEU A 17 -3.03 -11.08 -2.46
CA LEU A 17 -4.40 -10.64 -2.24
C LEU A 17 -4.82 -9.69 -3.35
N VAL A 18 -6.02 -9.91 -3.89
CA VAL A 18 -6.73 -9.00 -4.79
C VAL A 18 -8.20 -8.96 -4.41
N GLY A 19 -8.82 -7.79 -4.53
CA GLY A 19 -10.25 -7.58 -4.29
C GLY A 19 -10.99 -7.18 -5.56
N ALA A 20 -12.31 -7.28 -5.51
CA ALA A 20 -13.20 -6.70 -6.50
C ALA A 20 -14.31 -5.92 -5.77
N LYS A 21 -14.63 -4.72 -6.26
CA LYS A 21 -15.79 -3.95 -5.78
C LYS A 21 -17.09 -4.50 -6.38
N PRO A 22 -18.28 -4.15 -5.85
CA PRO A 22 -19.56 -4.62 -6.39
C PRO A 22 -19.77 -4.31 -7.89
N GLY A 23 -19.16 -3.23 -8.39
CA GLY A 23 -19.15 -2.88 -9.82
C GLY A 23 -18.14 -3.66 -10.67
N GLY A 24 -17.46 -4.66 -10.10
CA GLY A 24 -16.51 -5.53 -10.78
C GLY A 24 -15.09 -4.98 -10.87
N GLN A 25 -14.82 -3.72 -10.51
CA GLN A 25 -13.47 -3.14 -10.58
C GLN A 25 -12.51 -3.83 -9.61
N LEU A 26 -11.32 -4.16 -10.09
CA LEU A 26 -10.25 -4.75 -9.29
C LEU A 26 -9.66 -3.76 -8.29
N THR A 27 -9.19 -4.26 -7.15
CA THR A 27 -8.46 -3.50 -6.13
C THR A 27 -7.31 -4.33 -5.56
N ALA A 28 -6.26 -3.67 -5.08
CA ALA A 28 -5.12 -4.39 -4.49
C ALA A 28 -5.48 -5.09 -3.18
N CYS A 29 -6.40 -4.54 -2.39
CA CYS A 29 -6.97 -5.20 -1.21
C CYS A 29 -8.41 -4.71 -1.01
N SER A 30 -9.10 -5.21 0.03
CA SER A 30 -10.49 -4.83 0.35
C SER A 30 -10.68 -3.32 0.57
N PHE A 31 -9.66 -2.66 1.11
CA PHE A 31 -9.68 -1.23 1.45
C PHE A 31 -9.11 -0.32 0.35
N ALA A 32 -8.37 -0.88 -0.62
CA ALA A 32 -7.79 -0.09 -1.69
C ALA A 32 -8.86 0.45 -2.64
N SER A 33 -8.64 1.65 -3.14
CA SER A 33 -9.37 2.16 -4.30
C SER A 33 -8.99 1.37 -5.55
N PRO A 34 -9.90 1.28 -6.55
CA PRO A 34 -9.56 0.76 -7.86
C PRO A 34 -8.36 1.51 -8.47
N PRO A 35 -7.51 0.83 -9.26
CA PRO A 35 -6.38 1.48 -9.91
C PRO A 35 -6.87 2.56 -10.90
N PRO A 36 -5.97 3.48 -11.31
CA PRO A 36 -6.28 4.48 -12.32
C PRO A 36 -6.86 3.85 -13.59
N ALA A 37 -7.76 4.58 -14.26
CA ALA A 37 -8.30 4.11 -15.53
C ALA A 37 -7.18 4.07 -16.57
N MET A 38 -7.12 2.97 -17.32
CA MET A 38 -6.26 2.81 -18.48
C MET A 38 -7.14 2.81 -19.72
N ASN A 39 -6.86 3.67 -20.69
CA ASN A 39 -7.64 3.79 -21.92
C ASN A 39 -9.16 3.97 -21.68
N GLY A 40 -9.52 4.79 -20.69
CA GLY A 40 -10.92 5.13 -20.39
C GLY A 40 -11.70 4.13 -19.54
N SER A 41 -11.10 3.01 -19.11
CA SER A 41 -11.76 2.06 -18.22
C SER A 41 -10.84 1.56 -17.11
N ARG A 42 -11.42 1.14 -15.98
CA ARG A 42 -10.68 0.48 -14.89
C ARG A 42 -10.73 -1.03 -15.09
N PRO A 43 -9.67 -1.77 -14.76
CA PRO A 43 -9.65 -3.22 -14.92
C PRO A 43 -10.70 -3.88 -14.03
N THR A 44 -11.38 -4.88 -14.57
CA THR A 44 -12.44 -5.63 -13.89
C THR A 44 -12.04 -7.07 -13.58
N ALA A 45 -12.80 -7.76 -12.74
CA ALA A 45 -12.48 -9.09 -12.23
C ALA A 45 -12.25 -10.14 -13.34
N ASP A 46 -12.99 -10.06 -14.45
CA ASP A 46 -12.82 -10.90 -15.65
C ASP A 46 -11.50 -10.64 -16.39
N GLN A 47 -10.86 -9.49 -16.14
CA GLN A 47 -9.60 -9.10 -16.74
C GLN A 47 -8.39 -9.35 -15.83
N LEU A 48 -8.58 -9.97 -14.65
CA LEU A 48 -7.53 -10.12 -13.63
C LEU A 48 -6.22 -10.69 -14.19
N ALA A 49 -6.27 -11.78 -14.94
CA ALA A 49 -5.06 -12.41 -15.49
C ALA A 49 -4.31 -11.48 -16.47
N ALA A 50 -5.04 -10.77 -17.33
CA ALA A 50 -4.44 -9.81 -18.26
C ALA A 50 -3.88 -8.59 -17.52
N TYR A 51 -4.66 -8.01 -16.61
CA TYR A 51 -4.24 -6.87 -15.79
C TYR A 51 -3.02 -7.21 -14.94
N TRP A 52 -3.00 -8.38 -14.29
CA TRP A 52 -1.89 -8.82 -13.45
C TRP A 52 -0.54 -8.83 -14.17
N ASN A 53 -0.54 -9.18 -15.46
CA ASN A 53 0.65 -9.23 -16.30
C ASN A 53 0.96 -7.89 -17.00
N ALA A 54 0.09 -6.89 -16.86
CA ALA A 54 0.33 -5.57 -17.42
C ALA A 54 1.45 -4.84 -16.66
N PRO A 55 2.19 -3.95 -17.32
CA PRO A 55 3.12 -3.04 -16.64
C PRO A 55 2.42 -2.26 -15.53
N ASP A 56 3.08 -2.12 -14.39
CA ASP A 56 2.62 -1.35 -13.22
C ASP A 56 1.24 -1.74 -12.66
N ALA A 57 0.78 -2.96 -12.93
CA ALA A 57 -0.43 -3.50 -12.32
C ALA A 57 -0.36 -3.41 -10.79
N PHE A 58 -1.39 -2.84 -10.16
CA PHE A 58 -1.45 -2.50 -8.74
C PHE A 58 -0.36 -1.51 -8.23
N GLY A 59 0.53 -1.00 -9.08
CA GLY A 59 1.46 0.08 -8.77
C GLY A 59 2.28 -0.13 -7.49
N ALA A 60 2.24 0.87 -6.59
CA ALA A 60 3.00 0.91 -5.32
C ALA A 60 2.79 -0.30 -4.40
N PHE A 61 1.67 -1.03 -4.56
CA PHE A 61 1.45 -2.27 -3.84
C PHE A 61 2.44 -3.38 -4.24
N ARG A 62 2.90 -3.39 -5.50
CA ARG A 62 3.87 -4.37 -6.03
C ARG A 62 5.28 -3.81 -6.19
N THR A 63 5.44 -2.50 -6.33
CA THR A 63 6.75 -1.84 -6.47
C THR A 63 7.39 -1.47 -5.13
N TRP A 64 6.89 -2.02 -4.01
CA TRP A 64 7.33 -1.73 -2.64
C TRP A 64 8.84 -1.85 -2.40
N ARG A 65 9.58 -2.63 -3.20
CA ARG A 65 11.04 -2.77 -3.08
C ARG A 65 11.79 -1.45 -3.31
N ALA A 66 11.25 -0.55 -4.13
CA ALA A 66 11.77 0.78 -4.36
C ALA A 66 11.28 1.76 -3.28
N ALA A 67 11.65 1.51 -2.03
CA ALA A 67 11.21 2.32 -0.90
C ALA A 67 12.09 3.55 -0.66
N ALA A 68 11.52 4.57 -0.01
CA ALA A 68 12.26 5.71 0.55
C ALA A 68 12.75 5.41 1.97
N GLU A 69 13.66 6.23 2.50
CA GLU A 69 13.99 6.18 3.92
C GLU A 69 12.76 6.53 4.79
N PRO A 70 12.60 5.87 5.95
CA PRO A 70 13.55 4.96 6.60
C PRO A 70 13.40 3.48 6.20
N CYS A 71 12.51 3.16 5.25
CA CYS A 71 12.23 1.79 4.82
C CYS A 71 13.32 1.23 3.92
N ALA A 72 13.96 2.06 3.10
CA ALA A 72 15.04 1.65 2.19
C ALA A 72 16.21 0.97 2.92
N SER A 73 16.57 1.48 4.10
CA SER A 73 17.63 0.92 4.97
C SER A 73 17.13 -0.08 6.03
N CYS A 74 15.85 -0.41 6.06
CA CYS A 74 15.27 -1.24 7.12
C CYS A 74 15.42 -2.75 6.83
N GLU A 75 16.03 -3.50 7.74
CA GLU A 75 16.19 -4.97 7.61
C GLU A 75 14.85 -5.72 7.54
N TYR A 76 13.79 -5.18 8.16
CA TYR A 76 12.45 -5.78 8.15
C TYR A 76 11.64 -5.45 6.89
N HIS A 77 12.17 -4.63 5.98
CA HIS A 77 11.42 -4.13 4.83
C HIS A 77 10.89 -5.27 3.93
N ALA A 78 11.66 -6.33 3.73
CA ALA A 78 11.22 -7.49 2.95
C ALA A 78 10.03 -8.24 3.59
N LEU A 79 9.86 -8.12 4.91
CA LEU A 79 8.77 -8.74 5.65
C LEU A 79 7.53 -7.85 5.66
N CYS A 80 7.68 -6.58 6.07
CA CYS A 80 6.55 -5.66 6.23
C CYS A 80 6.12 -4.96 4.92
N ARG A 81 7.01 -4.90 3.92
CA ARG A 81 6.82 -4.25 2.61
C ARG A 81 6.46 -2.76 2.72
N GLY A 82 6.93 -2.12 3.78
CA GLY A 82 6.68 -0.72 4.09
C GLY A 82 5.28 -0.45 4.65
N GLY A 83 4.65 -1.45 5.27
CA GLY A 83 3.36 -1.35 5.98
C GLY A 83 2.15 -1.13 5.08
N CYS A 84 1.03 -0.72 5.68
CA CYS A 84 -0.25 -0.60 5.01
C CYS A 84 -0.30 0.60 4.06
N LYS A 85 -0.29 0.35 2.74
CA LYS A 85 -0.36 1.41 1.72
C LYS A 85 -1.66 2.22 1.77
N VAL A 86 -2.75 1.62 2.24
CA VAL A 86 -4.03 2.32 2.39
C VAL A 86 -3.97 3.31 3.56
N VAL A 87 -3.31 2.96 4.66
CA VAL A 87 -3.08 3.90 5.77
C VAL A 87 -2.12 5.00 5.33
N ALA A 88 -1.02 4.64 4.65
CA ALA A 88 -0.07 5.61 4.12
C ALA A 88 -0.77 6.67 3.25
N VAL A 89 -1.51 6.26 2.22
CA VAL A 89 -2.23 7.21 1.34
C VAL A 89 -3.31 8.00 2.08
N HIS A 90 -3.99 7.40 3.07
CA HIS A 90 -5.02 8.10 3.85
C HIS A 90 -4.43 9.25 4.68
N VAL A 91 -3.24 9.05 5.25
CA VAL A 91 -2.59 10.03 6.13
C VAL A 91 -1.75 11.04 5.34
N THR A 92 -0.98 10.57 4.36
CA THR A 92 0.02 11.38 3.64
C THR A 92 -0.44 11.85 2.27
N GLY A 93 -1.47 11.22 1.69
CA GLY A 93 -1.87 11.40 0.30
C GLY A 93 -1.05 10.58 -0.71
N GLU A 94 0.01 9.89 -0.26
CA GLU A 94 0.99 9.25 -1.12
C GLU A 94 0.99 7.72 -0.94
N LEU A 95 0.63 6.99 -2.00
CA LEU A 95 0.48 5.52 -1.95
C LEU A 95 1.83 4.80 -1.72
N GLY A 96 2.93 5.40 -2.15
CA GLY A 96 4.29 4.87 -1.97
C GLY A 96 4.95 5.26 -0.65
N ALA A 97 4.30 6.09 0.18
CA ALA A 97 4.90 6.54 1.43
C ALA A 97 5.10 5.38 2.42
N PRO A 98 6.14 5.44 3.27
CA PRO A 98 6.24 4.59 4.45
C PRO A 98 4.98 4.68 5.32
N ASP A 99 4.58 3.56 5.92
CA ASP A 99 3.45 3.53 6.85
C ASP A 99 3.73 4.44 8.06
N PRO A 100 2.89 5.48 8.29
CA PRO A 100 3.10 6.46 9.36
C PRO A 100 2.93 5.88 10.77
N GLU A 101 2.37 4.67 10.91
CA GLU A 101 2.23 3.99 12.20
C GLU A 101 3.49 3.20 12.60
N CYS A 102 4.46 3.05 11.68
CA CYS A 102 5.71 2.35 11.97
C CYS A 102 6.58 3.16 12.95
N PRO A 103 7.06 2.58 14.07
CA PRO A 103 7.93 3.28 15.03
C PRO A 103 9.18 3.88 14.38
N ARG A 104 9.82 3.18 13.43
CA ARG A 104 10.98 3.68 12.70
C ARG A 104 10.65 4.91 11.84
N VAL A 105 9.44 4.95 11.26
CA VAL A 105 8.95 6.10 10.46
C VAL A 105 8.68 7.29 11.38
N ILE A 106 8.08 7.05 12.54
CA ILE A 106 7.85 8.08 13.58
C ILE A 106 9.18 8.68 14.04
N ASP A 107 10.17 7.84 14.37
CA ASP A 107 11.48 8.29 14.82
C ASP A 107 12.22 9.08 13.73
N HIS A 108 12.21 8.57 12.49
CA HIS A 108 12.82 9.25 11.34
C HIS A 108 12.17 10.61 11.05
N ALA A 109 10.85 10.71 11.18
CA ALA A 109 10.15 11.98 11.00
C ALA A 109 10.56 13.01 12.06
N ALA A 110 10.69 12.57 13.32
CA ALA A 110 11.12 13.40 14.43
C ALA A 110 12.57 13.91 14.28
N THR A 111 13.49 13.09 13.73
CA THR A 111 14.89 13.49 13.53
C THR A 111 15.12 14.37 12.31
N HIS A 112 14.32 14.20 11.25
CA HIS A 112 14.53 14.89 9.96
C HIS A 112 13.53 16.03 9.68
N GLY A 113 12.73 16.42 10.67
CA GLY A 113 11.86 17.60 10.57
C GLY A 113 10.77 17.48 9.50
N THR A 114 10.38 16.26 9.14
CA THR A 114 9.26 16.05 8.22
C THR A 114 7.98 16.02 9.03
N ASP A 115 7.12 17.01 8.81
CA ASP A 115 5.87 17.19 9.55
C ASP A 115 4.81 16.17 9.07
N ALA A 116 5.11 14.88 9.17
CA ALA A 116 4.20 13.78 8.82
C ALA A 116 3.08 13.59 9.88
N GLY A 117 3.17 14.29 11.02
CA GLY A 117 2.34 14.04 12.21
C GLY A 117 1.43 15.18 12.67
N SER A 118 1.46 16.37 12.05
CA SER A 118 0.72 17.54 12.57
C SER A 118 -0.79 17.54 12.29
N ARG A 119 -1.30 16.76 11.34
CA ARG A 119 -2.75 16.65 11.12
C ARG A 119 -3.37 15.50 11.91
N ARG A 120 -3.39 15.63 13.25
CA ARG A 120 -4.24 14.81 14.15
C ARG A 120 -5.74 15.12 14.01
N GLY A 121 -6.22 15.36 12.78
CA GLY A 121 -7.64 15.32 12.49
C GLY A 121 -8.04 13.87 12.26
N ARG A 122 -8.69 13.22 13.24
CA ARG A 122 -9.40 11.96 13.01
C ARG A 122 -10.51 12.19 11.97
N ALA A 123 -10.18 12.19 10.69
CA ALA A 123 -11.17 12.07 9.65
C ALA A 123 -11.74 10.66 9.76
N ARG A 124 -12.88 10.54 10.46
CA ARG A 124 -13.64 9.28 10.51
C ARG A 124 -13.93 8.89 9.07
N LEU A 125 -13.48 7.70 8.68
CA LEU A 125 -13.93 7.06 7.46
C LEU A 125 -15.47 6.99 7.52
N PRO A 126 -16.21 7.44 6.49
CA PRO A 126 -17.60 7.02 6.35
C PRO A 126 -17.55 5.51 6.10
N VAL A 127 -17.79 4.73 7.16
CA VAL A 127 -18.09 3.31 7.02
C VAL A 127 -19.59 3.21 6.77
N ILE A 128 -20.02 3.52 5.54
CA ILE A 128 -21.16 2.94 4.79
C ILE A 128 -20.86 3.12 3.31
#